data_AF-A0A7X5KP64-F1
#
_entry.id   AF-A0A7X5KP64-F1
#
_cell.length_a   1.000
_cell.length_b   1.000
_cell.length_c   1.000
_cell.angle_alpha   90.00
_cell.angle_beta   90.00
_cell.angle_gamma   90.00
#
_symmetry.space_group_name_H-M   'P 1'
#
loop_
_entity.id
_entity.type
_entity.pdbx_description
1 polymer ?
#
loop_
_entity_poly.entity_id
_entity_poly.type
_entity_poly.pdbx_seq_one_letter_code
_entity_poly.pdbx_strand_id
1 'polypeptide(L)'
;MVIGAILSLLVIIGGFTGQEPIDNAAITENNPAIESEIEQESAEVEPENSETSPEKEVVDAAETEAEAENTAEDLADIEESNPDAIISESPQAPIFEGYRLIEVDGGDLSGHREANVVVDIGFGDREYWAFTNEYGQLVKVIADVIVLQDESKEPVTSKGRYYHDEAKVPGTEASDLDEGHVIADSLGGVANAYNITPQNSTLNRHGDQAYMEKVIRDAGGCTDFVAIITYPDTKTQIPSHYSFTYTLMGNVINDEFDNVNPDEVNAAINEESSDVIVPPSNVSSSVVITSLDKKAEYIIIKNTGNQAINLSGWRIRSVRGDQNFTFPEYLLEANASVKVGDSAKNADVDFHWLDGRGTWNNSESDPAELYNTSGELVDRFDD
;
A
#
# COMPACT_ATOMS: atom_id res chain seq x y z
N MET A 1 -35.25 25.36 41.35
CA MET A 1 -35.00 25.54 39.90
C MET A 1 -34.17 24.35 39.46
N VAL A 2 -34.60 23.70 38.38
CA VAL A 2 -34.65 22.25 38.20
C VAL A 2 -33.34 21.65 37.68
N ILE A 3 -32.98 20.49 38.25
CA ILE A 3 -31.99 19.51 37.78
C ILE A 3 -32.62 18.68 36.65
N GLY A 4 -31.86 18.35 35.60
CA GLY A 4 -32.17 17.22 34.73
C GLY A 4 -31.32 17.24 33.46
N ALA A 5 -30.98 16.12 32.82
CA ALA A 5 -30.88 14.72 33.22
C ALA A 5 -30.12 14.05 32.06
N ILE A 6 -29.19 13.17 32.38
CA ILE A 6 -28.46 12.31 31.43
C ILE A 6 -29.45 11.26 30.92
N LEU A 7 -29.59 11.12 29.61
CA LEU A 7 -30.36 10.05 28.97
C LEU A 7 -29.40 9.02 28.40
N SER A 8 -29.16 7.96 29.16
CA SER A 8 -28.54 6.72 28.70
C SER A 8 -29.59 5.87 27.98
N LEU A 9 -29.32 5.49 26.73
CA LEU A 9 -30.17 4.59 25.97
C LEU A 9 -29.72 3.14 26.23
N LEU A 10 -30.55 2.41 26.97
CA LEU A 10 -30.47 0.96 27.15
C LEU A 10 -31.10 0.29 25.90
N VAL A 11 -30.35 -0.57 25.20
CA VAL A 11 -30.93 -1.51 24.23
C VAL A 11 -31.27 -2.80 24.94
N ILE A 12 -32.57 -3.09 25.01
CA ILE A 12 -33.16 -4.32 25.53
C ILE A 12 -33.19 -5.33 24.38
N ILE A 13 -32.37 -6.39 24.44
CA ILE A 13 -32.54 -7.55 23.56
C ILE A 13 -33.49 -8.53 24.28
N GLY A 14 -34.70 -8.63 23.75
CA GLY A 14 -35.72 -9.58 24.19
C GLY A 14 -35.32 -11.00 23.80
N GLY A 15 -35.41 -11.91 24.78
CA GLY A 15 -35.26 -13.34 24.57
C GLY A 15 -36.43 -13.93 23.79
N PHE A 16 -36.10 -14.83 22.87
CA PHE A 16 -37.03 -15.80 22.31
C PHE A 16 -36.43 -17.19 22.54
N THR A 17 -37.05 -17.95 23.43
CA THR A 17 -36.75 -19.36 23.71
C THR A 17 -37.79 -20.24 23.00
N GLY A 18 -37.33 -21.32 22.36
CA GLY A 18 -38.21 -22.27 21.67
C GLY A 18 -37.45 -23.35 20.89
N GLN A 19 -37.01 -24.36 21.64
CA GLN A 19 -36.43 -25.69 21.31
C GLN A 19 -37.25 -26.48 20.25
N GLU A 20 -36.70 -27.36 19.40
CA GLU A 20 -36.16 -28.71 19.71
C GLU A 20 -35.48 -29.39 18.48
N PRO A 21 -34.73 -30.50 18.68
CA PRO A 21 -33.60 -30.94 17.85
C PRO A 21 -33.96 -32.02 16.82
N ILE A 22 -33.09 -32.23 15.82
CA ILE A 22 -33.09 -33.46 15.01
C ILE A 22 -31.70 -34.10 15.09
N ASP A 23 -31.73 -35.37 15.49
CA ASP A 23 -30.62 -36.27 15.73
C ASP A 23 -30.15 -36.98 14.44
N ASN A 24 -28.92 -37.51 14.54
CA ASN A 24 -28.05 -38.15 13.56
C ASN A 24 -28.66 -39.20 12.60
N ALA A 25 -28.07 -39.30 11.40
CA ALA A 25 -27.86 -40.57 10.72
C ALA A 25 -26.61 -40.55 9.80
N ALA A 26 -25.77 -41.57 9.99
CA ALA A 26 -24.53 -41.85 9.28
C ALA A 26 -24.73 -42.38 7.85
N ILE A 27 -23.80 -42.04 6.94
CA ILE A 27 -23.45 -42.80 5.71
C ILE A 27 -21.96 -42.51 5.43
N THR A 28 -21.02 -43.34 5.88
CA THR A 28 -20.38 -44.49 5.21
C THR A 28 -19.71 -44.18 3.86
N GLU A 29 -18.37 -44.32 3.88
CA GLU A 29 -17.42 -44.78 2.85
C GLU A 29 -17.78 -44.62 1.36
N ASN A 30 -16.90 -43.94 0.61
CA ASN A 30 -16.09 -44.59 -0.43
C ASN A 30 -15.02 -43.63 -0.98
N ASN A 31 -13.78 -43.91 -0.58
CA ASN A 31 -12.57 -43.56 -1.30
C ASN A 31 -12.41 -44.55 -2.47
N PRO A 32 -11.82 -44.16 -3.60
CA PRO A 32 -10.68 -44.96 -4.04
C PRO A 32 -9.45 -44.12 -4.36
N ALA A 33 -8.35 -44.68 -3.88
CA ALA A 33 -6.98 -44.35 -4.15
C ALA A 33 -6.69 -44.12 -5.65
N ILE A 34 -5.79 -43.18 -5.92
CA ILE A 34 -4.90 -43.27 -7.07
C ILE A 34 -3.49 -43.42 -6.49
N GLU A 35 -2.94 -44.62 -6.71
CA GLU A 35 -1.57 -44.98 -6.44
C GLU A 35 -0.61 -44.24 -7.39
N SER A 36 0.57 -44.05 -6.83
CA SER A 36 1.86 -43.69 -7.41
C SER A 36 2.21 -44.38 -8.74
N GLU A 37 2.79 -43.62 -9.67
CA GLU A 37 3.88 -44.12 -10.52
C GLU A 37 5.01 -43.08 -10.52
N ILE A 38 6.16 -43.53 -10.02
CA ILE A 38 7.47 -42.92 -10.14
C ILE A 38 8.15 -43.65 -11.30
N GLU A 39 8.64 -42.93 -12.30
CA GLU A 39 9.74 -43.40 -13.14
C GLU A 39 10.89 -42.39 -13.08
N GLN A 40 12.05 -42.90 -12.66
CA GLN A 40 13.37 -42.28 -12.68
C GLN A 40 14.11 -42.67 -13.98
N GLU A 41 15.28 -42.02 -14.14
CA GLU A 41 16.39 -42.25 -15.08
C GLU A 41 16.30 -41.53 -16.44
N SER A 42 17.36 -40.87 -16.94
CA SER A 42 18.77 -40.81 -16.53
C SER A 42 19.46 -39.58 -17.13
N ALA A 43 20.59 -39.20 -16.53
CA ALA A 43 21.54 -38.21 -17.03
C ALA A 43 22.80 -38.92 -17.57
N GLU A 44 23.38 -38.41 -18.65
CA GLU A 44 24.83 -38.46 -18.95
C GLU A 44 25.14 -37.44 -20.08
N VAL A 45 25.81 -36.32 -19.79
CA VAL A 45 27.27 -36.05 -19.88
C VAL A 45 27.73 -35.60 -21.28
N GLU A 46 28.30 -34.38 -21.32
CA GLU A 46 29.01 -33.75 -22.45
C GLU A 46 30.32 -34.50 -22.86
N PRO A 47 31.03 -34.07 -23.92
CA PRO A 47 32.05 -33.02 -23.71
C PRO A 47 32.19 -31.98 -24.83
N GLU A 48 32.71 -30.83 -24.39
CA GLU A 48 33.41 -29.72 -25.06
C GLU A 48 34.15 -30.04 -26.38
N ASN A 49 34.24 -29.07 -27.31
CA ASN A 49 35.30 -28.04 -27.31
C ASN A 49 35.49 -27.34 -28.69
N SER A 50 35.76 -26.03 -28.60
CA SER A 50 36.78 -25.27 -29.34
C SER A 50 36.42 -24.50 -30.62
N GLU A 51 36.32 -23.19 -30.40
CA GLU A 51 37.01 -22.08 -31.09
C GLU A 51 37.11 -22.06 -32.63
N THR A 52 36.66 -20.95 -33.25
CA THR A 52 37.55 -19.83 -33.63
C THR A 52 36.80 -18.76 -34.44
N SER A 53 36.93 -17.51 -33.99
CA SER A 53 36.96 -16.27 -34.81
C SER A 53 38.45 -16.02 -35.16
N PRO A 54 38.90 -15.16 -36.12
CA PRO A 54 38.27 -13.90 -36.50
C PRO A 54 38.46 -13.39 -37.95
N GLU A 55 37.92 -12.18 -38.17
CA GLU A 55 38.53 -11.04 -38.85
C GLU A 55 38.01 -10.53 -40.22
N LYS A 56 37.98 -9.19 -40.25
CA LYS A 56 37.54 -8.20 -41.25
C LYS A 56 38.44 -8.12 -42.50
N GLU A 57 37.88 -7.64 -43.61
CA GLU A 57 38.32 -6.43 -44.38
C GLU A 57 37.34 -6.24 -45.58
N VAL A 58 36.63 -5.12 -45.81
CA VAL A 58 36.98 -3.74 -46.24
C VAL A 58 36.90 -3.56 -47.78
N VAL A 59 36.15 -2.52 -48.18
CA VAL A 59 36.11 -1.68 -49.43
C VAL A 59 35.82 -2.30 -50.80
N ASP A 60 34.87 -1.72 -51.56
CA ASP A 60 35.22 -0.66 -52.52
C ASP A 60 34.00 0.13 -53.03
N ALA A 61 34.22 1.41 -53.31
CA ALA A 61 33.27 2.37 -53.85
C ALA A 61 33.58 2.64 -55.33
N ALA A 62 32.56 2.97 -56.14
CA ALA A 62 32.77 3.74 -57.36
C ALA A 62 31.47 4.44 -57.78
N GLU A 63 31.62 5.76 -57.92
CA GLU A 63 30.64 6.77 -58.32
C GLU A 63 30.31 6.73 -59.82
N THR A 64 29.19 7.35 -60.20
CA THR A 64 29.14 8.20 -61.41
C THR A 64 28.03 9.25 -61.27
N GLU A 65 28.45 10.52 -61.31
CA GLU A 65 27.63 11.74 -61.33
C GLU A 65 27.22 12.15 -62.76
N ALA A 66 26.13 12.93 -62.86
CA ALA A 66 25.98 14.21 -63.61
C ALA A 66 24.47 14.57 -63.68
N GLU A 67 24.01 15.57 -62.90
CA GLU A 67 23.73 16.97 -63.32
C GLU A 67 22.51 17.11 -64.25
N ALA A 68 21.54 18.04 -64.13
CA ALA A 68 21.27 19.25 -63.35
C ALA A 68 19.70 19.44 -63.41
N GLU A 69 18.97 20.35 -62.74
CA GLU A 69 19.23 21.73 -62.34
C GLU A 69 18.02 22.24 -61.50
N ASN A 70 18.31 23.07 -60.48
CA ASN A 70 17.55 24.18 -59.87
C ASN A 70 16.00 24.13 -59.77
N THR A 71 15.40 24.45 -58.61
CA THR A 71 15.46 25.81 -58.03
C THR A 71 15.30 25.78 -56.51
N ALA A 72 16.22 26.47 -55.83
CA ALA A 72 16.24 26.73 -54.40
C ALA A 72 15.57 28.06 -54.05
N GLU A 73 15.59 28.34 -52.75
CA GLU A 73 15.41 29.62 -52.02
C GLU A 73 14.10 29.75 -51.25
N ASP A 74 14.09 30.20 -50.00
CA ASP A 74 15.11 30.34 -48.95
C ASP A 74 14.31 30.67 -47.67
N LEU A 75 14.95 30.45 -46.54
CA LEU A 75 14.50 30.70 -45.19
C LEU A 75 14.32 32.18 -44.86
N ALA A 76 13.55 32.36 -43.77
CA ALA A 76 13.50 33.48 -42.83
C ALA A 76 12.65 34.70 -43.22
N ASP A 77 11.52 34.86 -42.52
CA ASP A 77 11.42 35.99 -41.59
C ASP A 77 10.45 35.70 -40.43
N ILE A 78 10.87 36.15 -39.26
CA ILE A 78 10.13 36.17 -37.99
C ILE A 78 9.32 37.46 -37.98
N GLU A 79 8.01 37.40 -37.74
CA GLU A 79 7.33 38.48 -37.00
C GLU A 79 6.01 38.00 -36.35
N GLU A 80 5.84 38.51 -35.14
CA GLU A 80 4.84 38.24 -34.09
C GLU A 80 3.37 38.12 -34.55
N SER A 81 2.65 37.14 -33.98
CA SER A 81 1.21 37.30 -33.71
C SER A 81 0.75 36.57 -32.44
N ASN A 82 0.44 37.40 -31.45
CA ASN A 82 -0.46 37.29 -30.28
C ASN A 82 -0.84 35.90 -29.68
N PRO A 83 -0.66 35.70 -28.36
CA PRO A 83 -1.07 34.50 -27.65
C PRO A 83 -2.52 34.63 -27.17
N ASP A 84 -3.47 34.06 -27.90
CA ASP A 84 -4.79 33.75 -27.36
C ASP A 84 -5.17 32.35 -27.87
N ALA A 85 -4.60 31.34 -27.20
CA ALA A 85 -5.12 29.99 -27.29
C ALA A 85 -6.54 30.00 -26.74
N ILE A 86 -7.51 29.71 -27.61
CA ILE A 86 -8.91 29.55 -27.26
C ILE A 86 -9.01 28.31 -26.36
N ILE A 87 -8.97 28.52 -25.04
CA ILE A 87 -9.32 27.49 -24.06
C ILE A 87 -10.85 27.38 -24.10
N SER A 88 -11.34 26.31 -24.71
CA SER A 88 -12.73 25.88 -24.59
C SER A 88 -12.95 25.40 -23.16
N GLU A 89 -13.30 26.30 -22.25
CA GLU A 89 -13.69 25.91 -20.89
C GLU A 89 -15.01 25.14 -20.92
N SER A 90 -14.90 23.82 -20.86
CA SER A 90 -15.98 22.94 -20.43
C SER A 90 -16.35 23.31 -18.99
N PRO A 91 -17.64 23.31 -18.59
CA PRO A 91 -18.02 23.61 -17.22
C PRO A 91 -17.32 22.64 -16.25
N GLN A 92 -16.39 23.18 -15.47
CA GLN A 92 -15.57 22.41 -14.56
C GLN A 92 -16.42 21.93 -13.37
N ALA A 93 -16.25 20.67 -12.96
CA ALA A 93 -17.05 20.07 -11.88
C ALA A 93 -16.85 20.86 -10.56
N PRO A 94 -17.88 20.97 -9.69
CA PRO A 94 -17.78 21.72 -8.43
C PRO A 94 -16.62 21.27 -7.52
N ILE A 95 -16.21 20.01 -7.62
CA ILE A 95 -15.08 19.43 -6.89
C ILE A 95 -13.72 20.04 -7.27
N PHE A 96 -13.64 20.72 -8.41
CA PHE A 96 -12.42 21.37 -8.91
C PHE A 96 -12.47 22.90 -8.78
N GLU A 97 -13.43 23.45 -8.04
CA GLU A 97 -13.51 24.89 -7.81
C GLU A 97 -12.18 25.42 -7.24
N GLY A 98 -11.59 26.42 -7.93
CA GLY A 98 -10.30 27.00 -7.56
C GLY A 98 -9.07 26.31 -8.17
N TYR A 99 -9.24 25.22 -8.93
CA TYR A 99 -8.16 24.50 -9.59
C TYR A 99 -8.31 24.55 -11.10
N ARG A 100 -7.22 24.67 -11.84
CA ARG A 100 -7.24 24.48 -13.30
C ARG A 100 -6.98 23.02 -13.64
N LEU A 101 -7.87 22.39 -14.41
CA LEU A 101 -7.65 21.06 -14.94
C LEU A 101 -6.55 21.08 -16.01
N ILE A 102 -5.55 20.22 -15.86
CA ILE A 102 -4.53 19.97 -16.88
C ILE A 102 -4.40 18.46 -17.14
N GLU A 103 -3.85 18.12 -18.30
CA GLU A 103 -3.52 16.75 -18.68
C GLU A 103 -1.99 16.60 -18.67
N VAL A 104 -1.52 15.51 -18.07
CA VAL A 104 -0.10 15.19 -17.94
C VAL A 104 0.08 13.73 -18.28
N ASP A 105 1.02 13.43 -19.18
CA ASP A 105 1.29 12.04 -19.56
C ASP A 105 1.68 11.22 -18.31
N GLY A 106 1.10 10.03 -18.16
CA GLY A 106 1.31 9.21 -16.97
C GLY A 106 2.75 8.74 -16.79
N GLY A 107 3.57 8.75 -17.85
CA GLY A 107 4.99 8.43 -17.82
C GLY A 107 5.91 9.64 -17.92
N ASP A 108 5.38 10.87 -17.77
CA ASP A 108 6.21 12.07 -17.76
C ASP A 108 7.15 12.05 -16.56
N LEU A 109 8.45 11.94 -16.86
CA LEU A 109 9.51 11.87 -15.86
C LEU A 109 9.86 13.25 -15.26
N SER A 110 9.29 14.34 -15.80
CA SER A 110 9.43 15.68 -15.24
C SER A 110 8.96 15.72 -13.80
N GLY A 111 9.81 16.21 -12.89
CA GLY A 111 9.42 16.49 -11.51
C GLY A 111 8.67 17.80 -11.30
N HIS A 112 8.39 18.55 -12.37
CA HIS A 112 7.76 19.86 -12.27
C HIS A 112 6.25 19.74 -12.03
N ARG A 113 5.72 20.60 -11.16
CA ARG A 113 4.29 20.73 -10.91
C ARG A 113 3.85 22.18 -11.05
N GLU A 114 2.69 22.36 -11.66
CA GLU A 114 2.00 23.63 -11.73
C GLU A 114 1.23 23.90 -10.43
N ALA A 115 1.05 25.19 -10.12
CA ALA A 115 0.31 25.64 -8.94
C ALA A 115 -1.20 25.64 -9.19
N ASN A 116 -1.98 25.27 -8.16
CA ASN A 116 -3.45 25.27 -8.18
C ASN A 116 -4.04 24.53 -9.39
N VAL A 117 -3.51 23.35 -9.68
CA VAL A 117 -4.04 22.48 -10.74
C VAL A 117 -4.64 21.21 -10.18
N VAL A 118 -5.54 20.63 -10.97
CA VAL A 118 -6.04 19.27 -10.78
C VAL A 118 -5.63 18.43 -11.99
N VAL A 119 -5.18 17.21 -11.74
CA VAL A 119 -4.66 16.28 -12.76
C VAL A 119 -5.28 14.91 -12.54
N ASP A 120 -5.69 14.25 -13.62
CA ASP A 120 -6.02 12.83 -13.57
C ASP A 120 -4.73 12.01 -13.51
N ILE A 121 -4.61 11.19 -12.49
CA ILE A 121 -3.48 10.30 -12.24
C ILE A 121 -3.88 8.82 -12.30
N GLY A 122 -5.09 8.53 -12.81
CA GLY A 122 -5.55 7.18 -13.08
C GLY A 122 -5.00 6.64 -14.40
N PHE A 123 -4.64 5.37 -14.43
CA PHE A 123 -4.29 4.69 -15.67
C PHE A 123 -5.54 4.25 -16.43
N GLY A 124 -5.61 4.56 -17.72
CA GLY A 124 -6.72 4.16 -18.60
C GLY A 124 -7.99 4.96 -18.34
N ASP A 125 -9.11 4.26 -18.12
CA ASP A 125 -10.43 4.88 -17.89
C ASP A 125 -10.71 5.16 -16.39
N ARG A 126 -9.68 5.10 -15.54
CA ARG A 126 -9.78 5.42 -14.10
C ARG A 126 -9.78 6.93 -13.90
N GLU A 127 -10.57 7.41 -12.95
CA GLU A 127 -10.64 8.83 -12.60
C GLU A 127 -10.06 9.06 -11.20
N TYR A 128 -8.76 9.32 -11.12
CA TYR A 128 -8.08 9.58 -9.84
C TYR A 128 -7.57 11.01 -9.85
N TRP A 129 -8.05 11.87 -8.96
CA TRP A 129 -7.81 13.31 -9.06
C TRP A 129 -6.79 13.79 -8.04
N ALA A 130 -5.69 14.34 -8.53
CA ALA A 130 -4.59 14.89 -7.73
C ALA A 130 -4.62 16.43 -7.75
N PHE A 131 -4.41 17.08 -6.61
CA PHE A 131 -4.55 18.53 -6.44
C PHE A 131 -3.28 19.16 -5.90
N THR A 132 -2.83 20.24 -6.53
CA THR A 132 -1.68 21.03 -6.04
C THR A 132 -2.08 22.35 -5.42
N ASN A 133 -1.34 22.80 -4.40
CA ASN A 133 -1.51 24.14 -3.83
C ASN A 133 -0.82 25.23 -4.67
N GLU A 134 -0.82 26.47 -4.17
CA GLU A 134 -0.18 27.63 -4.83
C GLU A 134 1.34 27.51 -5.00
N TYR A 135 1.98 26.56 -4.31
CA TYR A 135 3.41 26.26 -4.39
C TYR A 135 3.72 25.04 -5.26
N GLY A 136 2.70 24.48 -5.92
CA GLY A 136 2.82 23.25 -6.70
C GLY A 136 3.02 22.00 -5.86
N GLN A 137 2.80 22.05 -4.54
CA GLN A 137 2.87 20.85 -3.69
C GLN A 137 1.60 20.02 -3.84
N LEU A 138 1.74 18.70 -3.97
CA LEU A 138 0.62 17.75 -4.04
C LEU A 138 -0.02 17.63 -2.66
N VAL A 139 -1.20 18.22 -2.46
CA VAL A 139 -1.82 18.32 -1.13
C VAL A 139 -3.00 17.38 -0.92
N LYS A 140 -3.58 16.86 -2.00
CA LYS A 140 -4.75 15.99 -1.94
C LYS A 140 -4.81 15.07 -3.16
N VAL A 141 -5.20 13.81 -2.93
CA VAL A 141 -5.59 12.86 -3.97
C VAL A 141 -6.93 12.26 -3.59
N ILE A 142 -7.85 12.11 -4.55
CA ILE A 142 -9.14 11.44 -4.32
C ILE A 142 -9.47 10.46 -5.43
N ALA A 143 -10.19 9.42 -5.08
CA ALA A 143 -10.86 8.53 -6.02
C ALA A 143 -12.14 7.99 -5.40
N ASP A 144 -13.24 8.01 -6.16
CA ASP A 144 -14.51 7.44 -5.70
C ASP A 144 -14.39 5.91 -5.54
N VAL A 145 -13.65 5.28 -6.45
CA VAL A 145 -13.38 3.84 -6.47
C VAL A 145 -11.94 3.59 -6.91
N ILE A 146 -11.17 2.86 -6.12
CA ILE A 146 -9.87 2.33 -6.53
C ILE A 146 -10.09 0.97 -7.21
N VAL A 147 -9.70 0.90 -8.48
CA VAL A 147 -9.75 -0.30 -9.31
C VAL A 147 -8.34 -0.82 -9.52
N LEU A 148 -8.08 -2.06 -9.08
CA LEU A 148 -6.78 -2.69 -9.19
C LEU A 148 -6.31 -2.82 -10.65
N GLN A 149 -4.99 -2.83 -10.83
CA GLN A 149 -4.36 -3.17 -12.11
C GLN A 149 -4.71 -4.61 -12.52
N ASP A 150 -4.90 -4.84 -13.81
CA ASP A 150 -5.09 -6.16 -14.41
C ASP A 150 -3.97 -6.46 -15.40
N GLU A 151 -2.90 -7.09 -14.90
CA GLU A 151 -1.72 -7.46 -15.69
C GLU A 151 -2.03 -8.34 -16.92
N SER A 152 -3.20 -9.00 -16.96
CA SER A 152 -3.62 -9.83 -18.09
C SER A 152 -4.26 -9.05 -19.23
N LYS A 153 -4.74 -7.82 -18.96
CA LYS A 153 -5.46 -6.98 -19.92
C LYS A 153 -4.81 -5.64 -20.16
N GLU A 154 -4.03 -5.14 -19.22
CA GLU A 154 -3.43 -3.82 -19.26
C GLU A 154 -1.95 -3.91 -19.69
N PRO A 155 -1.45 -2.90 -20.44
CA PRO A 155 -0.09 -2.91 -20.96
C PRO A 155 0.89 -2.56 -19.84
N VAL A 156 1.33 -3.58 -19.11
CA VAL A 156 2.35 -3.46 -18.06
C VAL A 156 3.68 -4.03 -18.53
N THR A 157 4.76 -3.53 -17.94
CA THR A 157 6.11 -4.10 -18.11
C THR A 157 6.19 -5.49 -17.46
N SER A 158 7.28 -6.22 -17.71
CA SER A 158 7.55 -7.51 -17.05
C SER A 158 7.68 -7.44 -15.52
N LYS A 159 7.70 -6.23 -14.95
CA LYS A 159 7.72 -5.97 -13.50
C LYS A 159 6.37 -5.51 -12.95
N GLY A 160 5.28 -5.58 -13.74
CA GLY A 160 3.95 -5.13 -13.32
C GLY A 160 3.78 -3.60 -13.27
N ARG A 161 4.68 -2.85 -13.93
CA ARG A 161 4.64 -1.38 -13.92
C ARG A 161 3.98 -0.83 -15.18
N TYR A 162 3.19 0.24 -15.09
CA TYR A 162 2.67 0.91 -16.29
C TYR A 162 3.77 1.64 -17.06
N TYR A 163 4.74 2.20 -16.34
CA TYR A 163 5.86 2.96 -16.91
C TYR A 163 7.20 2.42 -16.44
N HIS A 164 8.26 2.67 -17.22
CA HIS A 164 9.59 2.14 -16.94
C HIS A 164 10.30 2.83 -15.78
N ASP A 165 9.89 4.06 -15.45
CA ASP A 165 10.50 4.91 -14.45
C ASP A 165 9.46 5.91 -13.92
N GLU A 166 9.78 6.57 -12.81
CA GLU A 166 8.95 7.54 -12.10
C GLU A 166 9.44 8.97 -12.28
N ALA A 167 8.53 9.92 -12.14
CA ALA A 167 8.84 11.35 -12.14
C ALA A 167 9.87 11.76 -11.08
N LYS A 168 10.84 12.56 -11.49
CA LYS A 168 11.95 13.03 -10.63
C LYS A 168 11.58 14.29 -9.85
N VAL A 169 10.57 14.17 -8.98
CA VAL A 169 10.09 15.28 -8.14
C VAL A 169 11.21 15.75 -7.21
N PRO A 170 11.51 17.07 -7.10
CA PRO A 170 12.59 17.56 -6.26
C PRO A 170 12.54 17.02 -4.83
N GLY A 171 13.61 16.35 -4.41
CA GLY A 171 13.72 15.61 -3.16
C GLY A 171 13.94 14.11 -3.37
N THR A 172 13.48 13.52 -4.48
CA THR A 172 13.66 12.07 -4.74
C THR A 172 15.11 11.69 -5.06
N GLU A 173 16.00 12.66 -5.28
CA GLU A 173 17.43 12.42 -5.44
C GLU A 173 18.14 12.03 -4.14
N ALA A 174 17.49 12.22 -2.98
CA ALA A 174 18.05 11.85 -1.68
C ALA A 174 18.06 10.31 -1.51
N SER A 175 19.16 9.75 -0.98
CA SER A 175 19.35 8.29 -0.92
C SER A 175 18.41 7.55 0.03
N ASP A 176 17.78 8.27 0.94
CA ASP A 176 16.83 7.81 1.94
C ASP A 176 15.37 8.06 1.53
N LEU A 177 15.15 8.67 0.36
CA LEU A 177 13.83 8.93 -0.22
C LEU A 177 13.67 8.18 -1.54
N ASP A 178 12.47 7.68 -1.78
CA ASP A 178 12.04 7.05 -3.03
C ASP A 178 11.08 7.97 -3.80
N GLU A 179 10.84 7.61 -5.07
CA GLU A 179 9.66 8.05 -5.81
C GLU A 179 8.38 7.35 -5.32
N GLY A 180 7.96 7.67 -4.10
CA GLY A 180 6.79 7.06 -3.47
C GLY A 180 5.50 7.43 -4.19
N HIS A 181 4.73 6.43 -4.61
CA HIS A 181 3.41 6.67 -5.20
C HIS A 181 2.38 6.99 -4.11
N VAL A 182 1.47 7.93 -4.37
CA VAL A 182 0.29 8.10 -3.51
C VAL A 182 -0.73 7.00 -3.78
N ILE A 183 -0.97 6.69 -5.05
CA ILE A 183 -1.70 5.50 -5.52
C ILE A 183 -0.75 4.69 -6.40
N ALA A 184 -0.34 3.50 -5.96
CA ALA A 184 0.61 2.67 -6.70
C ALA A 184 0.10 2.17 -8.07
N ASP A 185 1.04 1.75 -8.94
CA ASP A 185 0.76 1.05 -10.21
C ASP A 185 -0.28 -0.07 -10.02
N SER A 186 -0.09 -0.91 -8.99
CA SER A 186 -0.98 -2.04 -8.66
C SER A 186 -2.41 -1.64 -8.28
N LEU A 187 -2.61 -0.38 -7.87
CA LEU A 187 -3.91 0.22 -7.56
C LEU A 187 -4.47 1.06 -8.72
N GLY A 188 -3.77 1.08 -9.86
CA GLY A 188 -4.20 1.78 -11.07
C GLY A 188 -3.69 3.20 -11.21
N GLY A 189 -2.74 3.65 -10.38
CA GLY A 189 -2.15 4.99 -10.50
C GLY A 189 -1.00 5.04 -11.51
N VAL A 190 -0.75 6.21 -12.09
CA VAL A 190 0.35 6.47 -13.04
C VAL A 190 1.61 7.02 -12.35
N ALA A 191 2.73 7.14 -13.06
CA ALA A 191 4.05 7.45 -12.49
C ALA A 191 4.50 8.92 -12.65
N ASN A 192 3.59 9.84 -13.01
CA ASN A 192 3.90 11.25 -13.25
C ASN A 192 4.04 12.03 -11.93
N ALA A 193 4.55 13.27 -12.01
CA ALA A 193 4.83 14.07 -10.82
C ALA A 193 3.61 14.33 -9.91
N TYR A 194 2.38 14.22 -10.41
CA TYR A 194 1.18 14.49 -9.62
C TYR A 194 0.71 13.28 -8.81
N ASN A 195 1.38 12.14 -8.94
CA ASN A 195 1.16 10.95 -8.12
C ASN A 195 2.41 10.47 -7.36
N ILE A 196 3.55 11.11 -7.57
CA ILE A 196 4.84 10.74 -6.95
C ILE A 196 5.24 11.75 -5.90
N THR A 197 5.58 11.35 -4.68
CA THR A 197 6.16 12.22 -3.65
C THR A 197 7.53 11.71 -3.22
N PRO A 198 8.51 12.59 -2.90
CA PRO A 198 9.70 12.19 -2.14
C PRO A 198 9.29 11.57 -0.80
N GLN A 199 9.37 10.25 -0.69
CA GLN A 199 8.86 9.50 0.44
C GLN A 199 9.97 8.65 1.06
N ASN A 200 10.04 8.55 2.38
CA ASN A 200 11.05 7.72 3.03
C ASN A 200 11.04 6.27 2.48
N SER A 201 12.21 5.76 2.07
CA SER A 201 12.28 4.47 1.37
C SER A 201 11.81 3.29 2.23
N THR A 202 12.07 3.30 3.54
CA THR A 202 11.60 2.23 4.44
C THR A 202 10.08 2.29 4.58
N LEU A 203 9.52 3.49 4.80
CA LEU A 203 8.08 3.72 4.85
C LEU A 203 7.38 3.24 3.57
N ASN A 204 7.91 3.65 2.41
CA ASN A 204 7.38 3.33 1.09
C ASN A 204 7.40 1.83 0.78
N ARG A 205 8.50 1.14 1.11
CA ARG A 205 8.70 -0.27 0.71
C ARG A 205 8.15 -1.28 1.71
N HIS A 206 8.19 -0.93 3.00
CA HIS A 206 7.98 -1.88 4.10
C HIS A 206 7.19 -1.31 5.29
N GLY A 207 6.79 -0.03 5.27
CA GLY A 207 6.05 0.62 6.34
C GLY A 207 4.56 0.76 6.03
N ASP A 208 3.94 1.78 6.64
CA ASP A 208 2.49 1.99 6.61
C ASP A 208 1.94 2.23 5.20
N GLN A 209 2.70 2.89 4.31
CA GLN A 209 2.36 3.02 2.89
C GLN A 209 2.21 1.64 2.22
N ALA A 210 3.21 0.78 2.36
CA ALA A 210 3.19 -0.56 1.78
C ALA A 210 2.06 -1.43 2.36
N TYR A 211 1.79 -1.28 3.65
CA TYR A 211 0.70 -1.97 4.33
C TYR A 211 -0.67 -1.52 3.81
N MET A 212 -0.93 -0.20 3.74
CA MET A 212 -2.16 0.36 3.18
C MET A 212 -2.41 -0.16 1.77
N GLU A 213 -1.41 -0.13 0.89
CA GLU A 213 -1.56 -0.63 -0.48
C GLU A 213 -1.88 -2.13 -0.51
N LYS A 214 -1.26 -2.91 0.38
CA LYS A 214 -1.51 -4.34 0.48
C LYS A 214 -2.95 -4.62 0.90
N VAL A 215 -3.47 -3.95 1.93
CA VAL A 215 -4.84 -4.21 2.40
C VAL A 215 -5.89 -3.80 1.36
N ILE A 216 -5.63 -2.74 0.59
CA ILE A 216 -6.51 -2.34 -0.53
C ILE A 216 -6.47 -3.41 -1.64
N ARG A 217 -5.29 -3.93 -2.01
CA ARG A 217 -5.16 -5.02 -2.99
C ARG A 217 -5.88 -6.28 -2.54
N ASP A 218 -5.68 -6.70 -1.30
CA ASP A 218 -6.26 -7.93 -0.75
C ASP A 218 -7.79 -7.84 -0.67
N ALA A 219 -8.33 -6.63 -0.45
CA ALA A 219 -9.77 -6.36 -0.49
C ALA A 219 -10.36 -6.28 -1.91
N GLY A 220 -9.54 -6.28 -2.97
CA GLY A 220 -9.98 -6.13 -4.36
C GLY A 220 -10.22 -4.68 -4.79
N GLY A 221 -9.68 -3.70 -4.06
CA GLY A 221 -9.92 -2.27 -4.24
C GLY A 221 -10.59 -1.63 -3.01
N CYS A 222 -10.86 -0.33 -3.09
CA CYS A 222 -11.56 0.42 -2.04
C CYS A 222 -12.47 1.50 -2.65
N THR A 223 -13.31 2.13 -1.83
CA THR A 223 -14.10 3.30 -2.22
C THR A 223 -13.79 4.50 -1.33
N ASP A 224 -14.23 5.68 -1.73
CA ASP A 224 -14.11 6.92 -0.95
C ASP A 224 -12.64 7.22 -0.55
N PHE A 225 -11.70 6.92 -1.45
CA PHE A 225 -10.27 7.11 -1.19
C PHE A 225 -9.93 8.60 -1.16
N VAL A 226 -9.32 9.03 -0.08
CA VAL A 226 -8.82 10.39 0.13
C VAL A 226 -7.44 10.31 0.77
N ALA A 227 -6.44 10.85 0.08
CA ALA A 227 -5.14 11.14 0.67
C ALA A 227 -5.03 12.65 0.90
N ILE A 228 -4.64 13.06 2.10
CA ILE A 228 -4.27 14.43 2.45
C ILE A 228 -2.79 14.45 2.82
N ILE A 229 -2.05 15.34 2.19
CA ILE A 229 -0.59 15.39 2.30
C ILE A 229 -0.20 16.77 2.81
N THR A 230 0.61 16.79 3.87
CA THR A 230 1.06 18.04 4.50
C THR A 230 2.56 18.21 4.38
N TYR A 231 3.00 19.45 4.44
CA TYR A 231 4.38 19.85 4.21
C TYR A 231 4.89 20.71 5.36
N PRO A 232 6.18 20.61 5.72
CA PRO A 232 6.76 21.42 6.79
C PRO A 232 7.00 22.87 6.37
N ASP A 233 7.06 23.13 5.06
CA ASP A 233 7.31 24.43 4.46
C ASP A 233 6.66 24.54 3.07
N THR A 234 6.81 25.69 2.41
CA THR A 234 6.22 25.99 1.08
C THR A 234 7.25 26.02 -0.05
N LYS A 235 8.48 25.59 0.22
CA LYS A 235 9.63 25.66 -0.70
C LYS A 235 10.00 24.29 -1.25
N THR A 236 9.93 23.26 -0.40
CA THR A 236 10.28 21.89 -0.75
C THR A 236 9.06 21.12 -1.26
N GLN A 237 9.31 20.04 -2.00
CA GLN A 237 8.26 19.11 -2.43
C GLN A 237 8.23 17.84 -1.57
N ILE A 238 8.89 17.87 -0.40
CA ILE A 238 9.04 16.74 0.52
C ILE A 238 7.93 16.83 1.58
N PRO A 239 6.95 15.90 1.59
CA PRO A 239 5.92 15.88 2.61
C PRO A 239 6.48 15.65 4.02
N SER A 240 5.77 16.14 5.03
CA SER A 240 6.01 15.79 6.43
C SER A 240 5.09 14.67 6.91
N HIS A 241 3.86 14.58 6.41
CA HIS A 241 2.84 13.68 6.94
C HIS A 241 1.76 13.37 5.90
N TYR A 242 1.23 12.16 5.96
CA TYR A 242 0.14 11.65 5.14
C TYR A 242 -1.04 11.20 6.02
N SER A 243 -2.24 11.53 5.58
CA SER A 243 -3.50 11.04 6.15
C SER A 243 -4.33 10.42 5.03
N PHE A 244 -4.60 9.13 5.13
CA PHE A 244 -5.39 8.37 4.18
C PHE A 244 -6.71 7.95 4.82
N THR A 245 -7.81 8.24 4.15
CA THR A 245 -9.14 7.73 4.50
C THR A 245 -9.68 6.96 3.30
N TYR A 246 -10.18 5.74 3.54
CA TYR A 246 -10.78 4.92 2.49
C TYR A 246 -11.73 3.89 3.09
N THR A 247 -12.69 3.42 2.29
CA THR A 247 -13.68 2.43 2.71
C THR A 247 -13.33 1.06 2.17
N LEU A 248 -13.10 0.10 3.06
CA LEU A 248 -12.95 -1.33 2.73
C LEU A 248 -14.19 -2.10 3.17
N MET A 249 -14.89 -2.71 2.21
CA MET A 249 -16.06 -3.57 2.49
C MET A 249 -17.13 -2.90 3.39
N GLY A 250 -17.26 -1.58 3.31
CA GLY A 250 -18.19 -0.77 4.11
C GLY A 250 -17.63 -0.24 5.44
N ASN A 251 -16.38 -0.58 5.79
CA ASN A 251 -15.68 -0.04 6.96
C ASN A 251 -14.76 1.10 6.54
N VAL A 252 -14.89 2.25 7.19
CA VAL A 252 -13.99 3.40 6.97
C VAL A 252 -12.70 3.17 7.74
N ILE A 253 -11.59 3.19 7.02
CA ILE A 253 -10.22 3.08 7.53
C ILE A 253 -9.59 4.47 7.52
N ASN A 254 -8.80 4.79 8.54
CA ASN A 254 -8.01 6.02 8.63
C ASN A 254 -6.57 5.67 9.01
N ASP A 255 -5.65 5.85 8.08
CA ASP A 255 -4.22 5.64 8.28
C ASP A 255 -3.50 6.99 8.29
N GLU A 256 -2.63 7.20 9.28
CA GLU A 256 -1.85 8.44 9.42
C GLU A 256 -0.41 8.09 9.75
N PHE A 257 0.53 8.71 9.04
CA PHE A 257 1.96 8.47 9.26
C PHE A 257 2.83 9.63 8.79
N ASP A 258 3.93 9.84 9.50
CA ASP A 258 4.95 10.83 9.16
C ASP A 258 5.90 10.31 8.08
N ASN A 259 6.43 11.22 7.25
CA ASN A 259 7.37 10.90 6.17
C ASN A 259 8.80 10.72 6.69
N VAL A 260 8.97 9.77 7.60
CA VAL A 260 10.23 9.48 8.29
C VAL A 260 10.50 7.98 8.25
N ASN A 261 11.70 7.57 8.68
CA ASN A 261 12.02 6.15 8.78
C ASN A 261 11.27 5.53 9.97
N PRO A 262 10.31 4.61 9.75
CA PRO A 262 9.55 4.01 10.84
C PRO A 262 10.44 3.24 11.82
N ASP A 263 11.55 2.66 11.36
CA ASP A 263 12.49 1.95 12.24
C ASP A 263 13.16 2.90 13.23
N GLU A 264 13.49 4.11 12.80
CA GLU A 264 14.13 5.12 13.65
C GLU A 264 13.16 5.73 14.66
N VAL A 265 11.92 6.00 14.24
CA VAL A 265 10.86 6.45 15.15
C VAL A 265 10.59 5.38 16.20
N ASN A 266 10.44 4.12 15.79
CA ASN A 266 10.23 3.01 16.70
C ASN A 266 11.42 2.83 17.66
N ALA A 267 12.66 2.99 17.18
CA ALA A 267 13.85 2.97 18.03
C ALA A 267 13.88 4.14 19.04
N ALA A 268 13.58 5.36 18.61
CA ALA A 268 13.55 6.54 19.48
C ALA A 268 12.45 6.43 20.55
N ILE A 269 11.27 5.88 20.20
CA ILE A 269 10.22 5.58 21.18
C ILE A 269 10.72 4.58 22.23
N ASN A 270 11.46 3.54 21.81
CA ASN A 270 12.05 2.58 22.73
C ASN A 270 13.13 3.22 23.65
N GLU A 271 13.88 4.19 23.14
CA GLU A 271 14.88 4.93 23.92
C GLU A 271 14.23 5.95 24.87
N GLU A 272 13.23 6.72 24.45
CA GLU A 272 12.53 7.68 25.32
C GLU A 272 11.68 6.99 26.40
N SER A 273 11.16 5.80 26.12
CA SER A 273 10.50 4.97 27.13
C SER A 273 11.47 4.36 28.15
N SER A 274 12.79 4.40 27.90
CA SER A 274 13.82 3.94 28.84
C SER A 274 14.21 4.97 29.92
N ASP A 275 13.83 6.25 29.75
CA ASP A 275 14.13 7.34 30.71
C ASP A 275 13.02 7.54 31.78
N VAL A 276 11.90 6.83 31.68
CA VAL A 276 11.00 6.64 32.82
C VAL A 276 11.52 5.45 33.63
N ILE A 277 12.36 5.72 34.62
CA ILE A 277 12.79 4.73 35.61
C ILE A 277 11.58 4.29 36.46
N VAL A 278 10.76 3.39 35.91
CA VAL A 278 10.07 2.38 36.70
C VAL A 278 10.96 1.14 36.63
N PRO A 279 11.41 0.59 37.77
CA PRO A 279 12.36 -0.52 37.79
C PRO A 279 11.89 -1.70 36.92
N PRO A 280 12.81 -2.46 36.30
CA PRO A 280 12.46 -3.52 35.35
C PRO A 280 11.84 -4.68 36.13
N SER A 281 10.52 -4.74 36.16
CA SER A 281 9.74 -5.88 36.63
C SER A 281 8.33 -5.81 36.04
N ASN A 282 8.06 -6.61 34.99
CA ASN A 282 6.74 -7.11 34.54
C ASN A 282 5.98 -6.43 33.38
N VAL A 283 6.56 -5.61 32.51
CA VAL A 283 5.77 -5.05 31.37
C VAL A 283 5.53 -6.05 30.23
N SER A 284 6.48 -6.92 29.90
CA SER A 284 6.31 -7.97 28.87
C SER A 284 5.47 -9.18 29.32
N SER A 285 4.90 -9.19 30.53
CA SER A 285 3.97 -10.25 30.97
C SER A 285 2.51 -9.81 31.01
N SER A 286 2.23 -8.55 30.70
CA SER A 286 0.88 -7.98 30.80
C SER A 286 0.13 -7.98 29.47
N VAL A 287 0.82 -8.01 28.33
CA VAL A 287 0.20 -8.16 27.02
C VAL A 287 0.16 -9.64 26.65
N VAL A 288 -1.04 -10.17 26.47
CA VAL A 288 -1.25 -11.60 26.21
C VAL A 288 -2.16 -11.82 25.03
N ILE A 289 -1.95 -12.92 24.32
CA ILE A 289 -2.87 -13.45 23.33
C ILE A 289 -3.98 -14.18 24.09
N THR A 290 -5.20 -13.65 24.04
CA THR A 290 -6.35 -14.21 24.77
C THR A 290 -7.20 -15.16 23.93
N SER A 291 -7.12 -15.05 22.61
CA SER A 291 -7.88 -15.88 21.70
C SER A 291 -7.19 -15.95 20.35
N LEU A 292 -7.21 -17.13 19.74
CA LEU A 292 -6.87 -17.39 18.36
C LEU A 292 -7.99 -18.26 17.76
N ASP A 293 -8.64 -17.79 16.70
CA ASP A 293 -9.59 -18.57 15.91
C ASP A 293 -9.08 -18.73 14.48
N LYS A 294 -8.60 -19.94 14.17
CA LYS A 294 -7.99 -20.26 12.87
C LYS A 294 -9.01 -20.34 11.72
N LYS A 295 -10.28 -20.60 12.01
CA LYS A 295 -11.32 -20.70 10.96
C LYS A 295 -11.86 -19.33 10.62
N ALA A 296 -12.14 -18.56 11.67
CA ALA A 296 -12.57 -17.19 11.55
C ALA A 296 -11.40 -16.26 11.17
N GLU A 297 -10.14 -16.70 11.28
CA GLU A 297 -8.93 -15.94 10.94
C GLU A 297 -8.79 -14.66 11.77
N TYR A 298 -8.86 -14.78 13.10
CA TYR A 298 -8.55 -13.64 13.98
C TYR A 298 -7.79 -14.05 15.24
N ILE A 299 -7.11 -13.07 15.81
CA ILE A 299 -6.42 -13.14 17.09
C ILE A 299 -6.85 -11.95 17.96
N ILE A 300 -6.96 -12.16 19.27
CA ILE A 300 -7.28 -11.10 20.24
C ILE A 300 -6.11 -10.95 21.20
N ILE A 301 -5.51 -9.78 21.20
CA ILE A 301 -4.45 -9.38 22.14
C ILE A 301 -5.06 -8.49 23.22
N LYS A 302 -4.65 -8.70 24.46
CA LYS A 302 -5.15 -7.94 25.61
C LYS A 302 -4.01 -7.37 26.43
N ASN A 303 -4.11 -6.10 26.76
CA ASN A 303 -3.33 -5.49 27.82
C ASN A 303 -4.02 -5.78 29.16
N THR A 304 -3.50 -6.70 29.94
CA THR A 304 -3.98 -7.05 31.29
C THR A 304 -3.40 -6.15 32.38
N GLY A 305 -2.52 -5.23 32.00
CA GLY A 305 -1.93 -4.22 32.87
C GLY A 305 -2.91 -3.11 33.25
N ASN A 306 -2.43 -2.23 34.12
CA ASN A 306 -3.16 -1.06 34.61
C ASN A 306 -2.68 0.26 33.97
N GLN A 307 -1.81 0.18 32.95
CA GLN A 307 -1.31 1.32 32.19
C GLN A 307 -1.47 1.01 30.69
N ALA A 308 -1.68 2.06 29.87
CA ALA A 308 -1.66 1.92 28.43
C ALA A 308 -0.27 1.47 27.95
N ILE A 309 -0.22 0.64 26.90
CA ILE A 309 1.01 0.11 26.33
C ILE A 309 1.03 0.45 24.85
N ASN A 310 2.14 1.03 24.40
CA ASN A 310 2.36 1.27 22.99
C ASN A 310 2.75 -0.04 22.30
N LEU A 311 1.95 -0.45 21.33
CA LEU A 311 2.18 -1.64 20.50
C LEU A 311 2.79 -1.29 19.14
N SER A 312 3.06 -0.02 18.82
CA SER A 312 3.72 0.35 17.56
C SER A 312 4.95 -0.51 17.29
N GLY A 313 5.03 -1.11 16.11
CA GLY A 313 6.14 -1.97 15.69
C GLY A 313 6.19 -3.35 16.36
N TRP A 314 5.25 -3.69 17.25
CA TRP A 314 5.11 -5.06 17.75
C TRP A 314 4.63 -5.97 16.64
N ARG A 315 5.01 -7.26 16.71
CA ARG A 315 4.76 -8.20 15.62
C ARG A 315 4.03 -9.44 16.11
N ILE A 316 2.94 -9.77 15.43
CA ILE A 316 2.27 -11.08 15.53
C ILE A 316 2.85 -11.96 14.43
N ARG A 317 3.13 -13.22 14.75
CA ARG A 317 3.64 -14.22 13.82
C ARG A 317 2.80 -15.49 13.86
N SER A 318 2.35 -15.94 12.69
CA SER A 318 1.89 -17.31 12.47
C SER A 318 3.12 -18.22 12.37
N VAL A 319 3.28 -19.17 13.29
CA VAL A 319 4.53 -19.94 13.44
C VAL A 319 4.78 -20.88 12.26
N ARG A 320 3.72 -21.50 11.74
CA ARG A 320 3.83 -22.44 10.62
C ARG A 320 3.89 -21.70 9.29
N GLY A 321 3.03 -20.70 9.12
CA GLY A 321 2.97 -19.91 7.88
C GLY A 321 4.11 -18.92 7.72
N ASP A 322 4.79 -18.59 8.83
CA ASP A 322 5.78 -17.50 8.92
C ASP A 322 5.23 -16.15 8.44
N GLN A 323 3.90 -16.00 8.45
CA GLN A 323 3.20 -14.77 8.13
C GLN A 323 3.28 -13.83 9.33
N ASN A 324 3.40 -12.53 9.06
CA ASN A 324 3.61 -11.53 10.09
C ASN A 324 2.63 -10.38 9.94
N PHE A 325 2.17 -9.86 11.08
CA PHE A 325 1.49 -8.59 11.19
C PHE A 325 2.27 -7.70 12.13
N THR A 326 2.63 -6.51 11.66
CA THR A 326 3.26 -5.48 12.49
C THR A 326 2.21 -4.44 12.81
N PHE A 327 2.06 -4.11 14.08
CA PHE A 327 1.16 -3.04 14.50
C PHE A 327 1.66 -1.69 13.94
N PRO A 328 0.78 -0.89 13.30
CA PRO A 328 1.06 0.51 13.00
C PRO A 328 1.11 1.32 14.30
N GLU A 329 1.09 2.65 14.22
CA GLU A 329 0.98 3.46 15.43
C GLU A 329 -0.27 3.11 16.25
N TYR A 330 -0.06 2.49 17.43
CA TYR A 330 -1.18 1.97 18.21
C TYR A 330 -0.91 1.92 19.70
N LEU A 331 -1.74 2.64 20.46
CA LEU A 331 -1.72 2.65 21.93
C LEU A 331 -2.85 1.77 22.48
N LEU A 332 -2.51 0.63 23.08
CA LEU A 332 -3.47 -0.26 23.71
C LEU A 332 -3.71 0.13 25.17
N GLU A 333 -4.87 0.70 25.44
CA GLU A 333 -5.30 1.14 26.78
C GLU A 333 -5.26 0.03 27.83
N ALA A 334 -5.15 0.42 29.10
CA ALA A 334 -5.17 -0.51 30.23
C ALA A 334 -6.46 -1.35 30.24
N ASN A 335 -6.33 -2.67 30.39
CA ASN A 335 -7.44 -3.63 30.36
C ASN A 335 -8.19 -3.74 29.01
N ALA A 336 -7.76 -3.03 27.97
CA ALA A 336 -8.35 -3.09 26.65
C ALA A 336 -7.83 -4.29 25.83
N SER A 337 -8.56 -4.61 24.78
CA SER A 337 -8.20 -5.64 23.81
C SER A 337 -8.18 -5.05 22.41
N VAL A 338 -7.36 -5.65 21.55
CA VAL A 338 -7.31 -5.38 20.12
C VAL A 338 -7.50 -6.69 19.37
N LYS A 339 -8.36 -6.69 18.36
CA LYS A 339 -8.68 -7.82 17.51
C LYS A 339 -8.04 -7.60 16.13
N VAL A 340 -7.15 -8.51 15.75
CA VAL A 340 -6.46 -8.47 14.46
C VAL A 340 -6.90 -9.67 13.64
N GLY A 341 -7.29 -9.50 12.38
CA GLY A 341 -7.71 -10.63 11.55
C GLY A 341 -8.40 -10.27 10.25
N ASP A 342 -9.04 -11.26 9.64
CA ASP A 342 -9.74 -11.12 8.37
C ASP A 342 -11.03 -10.32 8.56
N SER A 343 -11.07 -9.11 7.99
CA SER A 343 -12.21 -8.20 8.05
C SER A 343 -13.35 -8.68 7.14
N ALA A 344 -13.05 -9.51 6.12
CA ALA A 344 -14.06 -10.11 5.26
C ALA A 344 -14.90 -11.16 6.00
N LYS A 345 -14.32 -11.81 7.01
CA LYS A 345 -15.00 -12.79 7.87
C LYS A 345 -15.51 -12.20 9.18
N ASN A 346 -14.87 -11.15 9.68
CA ASN A 346 -15.16 -10.55 10.97
C ASN A 346 -15.22 -9.02 10.84
N ALA A 347 -16.43 -8.46 10.81
CA ALA A 347 -16.60 -7.01 10.70
C ALA A 347 -16.14 -6.23 11.95
N ASP A 348 -15.85 -6.90 13.06
CA ASP A 348 -15.45 -6.34 14.35
C ASP A 348 -13.94 -6.41 14.62
N VAL A 349 -13.12 -6.66 13.60
CA VAL A 349 -11.65 -6.55 13.74
C VAL A 349 -11.24 -5.08 13.78
N ASP A 350 -10.27 -4.76 14.63
CA ASP A 350 -9.68 -3.42 14.73
C ASP A 350 -8.60 -3.23 13.64
N PHE A 351 -7.88 -4.30 13.31
CA PHE A 351 -6.87 -4.30 12.24
C PHE A 351 -7.07 -5.45 11.28
N HIS A 352 -6.99 -5.16 9.98
CA HIS A 352 -7.06 -6.18 8.96
C HIS A 352 -5.73 -6.93 8.85
N TRP A 353 -5.78 -8.26 8.91
CA TRP A 353 -4.63 -9.10 8.60
C TRP A 353 -5.06 -10.36 7.88
N LEU A 354 -4.71 -10.41 6.60
CA LEU A 354 -4.81 -11.60 5.78
C LEU A 354 -3.59 -11.64 4.84
N ASP A 355 -2.87 -12.76 4.81
CA ASP A 355 -1.87 -13.03 3.79
C ASP A 355 -2.36 -14.15 2.87
N GLY A 356 -2.96 -13.77 1.73
CA GLY A 356 -3.46 -14.71 0.75
C GLY A 356 -4.77 -15.40 1.15
N ARG A 357 -4.76 -16.73 1.33
CA ARG A 357 -6.00 -17.54 1.53
C ARG A 357 -6.37 -17.79 2.99
N GLY A 358 -5.56 -17.31 3.93
CA GLY A 358 -5.70 -17.54 5.37
C GLY A 358 -4.36 -17.37 6.08
N THR A 359 -4.39 -16.94 7.34
CA THR A 359 -3.22 -16.66 8.17
C THR A 359 -2.82 -17.85 9.02
N TRP A 360 -3.79 -18.65 9.47
CA TRP A 360 -3.52 -19.83 10.30
C TRP A 360 -3.96 -21.14 9.66
N ASN A 361 -3.17 -22.19 9.88
CA ASN A 361 -3.50 -23.52 9.39
C ASN A 361 -4.66 -24.17 10.17
N ASN A 362 -5.73 -24.49 9.46
CA ASN A 362 -6.94 -25.09 10.02
C ASN A 362 -6.81 -26.58 10.41
N SER A 363 -5.82 -27.28 9.86
CA SER A 363 -5.70 -28.75 9.97
C SER A 363 -4.47 -29.20 10.76
N GLU A 364 -3.41 -28.41 10.74
CA GLU A 364 -2.17 -28.65 11.46
C GLU A 364 -1.95 -27.57 12.54
N SER A 365 -1.06 -27.86 13.50
CA SER A 365 -0.69 -26.87 14.51
C SER A 365 0.02 -25.68 13.85
N ASP A 366 -0.46 -24.50 14.21
CA ASP A 366 0.03 -23.21 13.78
C ASP A 366 -0.14 -22.20 14.93
N PRO A 367 0.76 -22.25 15.94
CA PRO A 367 0.73 -21.33 17.07
C PRO A 367 0.87 -19.87 16.62
N ALA A 368 0.41 -18.94 17.46
CA ALA A 368 0.68 -17.51 17.30
C ALA A 368 1.74 -17.05 18.29
N GLU A 369 2.71 -16.26 17.83
CA GLU A 369 3.75 -15.64 18.64
C GLU A 369 3.65 -14.12 18.57
N LEU A 370 3.71 -13.44 19.71
CA LEU A 370 3.72 -11.99 19.83
C LEU A 370 5.11 -11.53 20.24
N TYR A 371 5.70 -10.61 19.48
CA TYR A 371 7.03 -10.06 19.71
C TYR A 371 6.95 -8.55 19.96
N ASN A 372 7.78 -8.05 20.87
CA ASN A 372 7.99 -6.61 21.02
C ASN A 372 8.96 -6.08 19.94
N THR A 373 9.15 -4.75 19.94
CA THR A 373 10.05 -4.03 19.03
C THR A 373 11.52 -4.49 19.11
N SER A 374 11.97 -4.97 20.27
CA SER A 374 13.31 -5.54 20.46
C SER A 374 13.45 -6.96 19.89
N GLY A 375 12.38 -7.54 19.33
CA GLY A 375 12.34 -8.92 18.84
C GLY A 375 12.24 -9.97 19.94
N GLU A 376 11.94 -9.58 21.18
CA GLU A 376 11.73 -10.51 22.29
C GLU A 376 10.33 -11.10 22.21
N LEU A 377 10.21 -12.41 22.44
CA LEU A 377 8.92 -13.08 22.53
C LEU A 377 8.22 -12.64 23.82
N VAL A 378 7.06 -11.99 23.65
CA VAL A 378 6.21 -11.49 24.75
C VAL A 378 5.23 -12.57 25.19
N ASP A 379 4.51 -13.14 24.23
CA ASP A 379 3.55 -14.20 24.50
C ASP A 379 3.43 -15.18 23.33
N ARG A 380 2.96 -16.38 23.63
CA ARG A 380 2.70 -17.42 22.64
C ARG A 380 1.41 -18.14 22.96
N PHE A 381 0.56 -18.27 21.95
CA PHE A 381 -0.67 -19.05 22.01
C PHE A 381 -0.49 -20.35 21.23
N ASP A 382 -0.43 -21.47 21.96
CA ASP A 382 -0.44 -22.80 21.37
C ASP A 382 -1.90 -23.22 21.06
N ASP A 383 -2.11 -23.79 19.86
CA ASP A 383 -3.41 -23.92 19.20
C ASP A 383 -4.04 -25.33 19.22
#